data_AF-A0A931X469-F1
#
_entry.id   AF-A0A931X469-F1
#
_cell.length_a   1.000
_cell.length_b   1.000
_cell.length_c   1.000
_cell.angle_alpha   90.00
_cell.angle_beta   90.00
_cell.angle_gamma   90.00
#
_symmetry.space_group_name_H-M   'P 1'
#
loop_
_entity.id
_entity.type
_entity.pdbx_description
1 polymer ?
#
loop_
_entity_poly.entity_id
_entity_poly.type
_entity_poly.pdbx_seq_one_letter_code
_entity_poly.pdbx_strand_id
1 'polypeptide(L)'
;MTDVPEIEMVHDAPRSGARVGGWLAGCALLLAILVVRWAEVPAEARFRPPTSPLDNVGGLNKTTRFGWGFLWQVREILPAGSTYTIVAGDRDTEMSLFMLSFAVLTDCKGLPTSYYGIATPERGAEARYVLSYGCVAAIPGATSVEKLGDGCIWDRGER
;
A
#
# COMPACT_ATOMS: atom_id res chain seq x y z
N MET A 1 48.33 60.10 58.94
CA MET A 1 48.69 58.67 59.04
C MET A 1 47.41 57.90 58.78
N THR A 2 47.15 57.62 57.51
CA THR A 2 45.92 57.02 56.99
C THR A 2 46.32 55.67 56.43
N ASP A 3 45.85 54.61 57.10
CA ASP A 3 46.08 53.23 56.69
C ASP A 3 44.99 52.86 55.68
N VAL A 4 45.38 52.50 54.46
CA VAL A 4 44.47 52.08 53.39
C VAL A 4 44.58 50.56 53.28
N PRO A 5 43.50 49.77 53.47
CA PRO A 5 43.59 48.33 53.32
C PRO A 5 43.70 47.97 51.83
N GLU A 6 44.75 47.21 51.54
CA GLU A 6 45.00 46.56 50.25
C GLU A 6 43.93 45.47 50.02
N ILE A 7 43.08 45.66 49.01
CA ILE A 7 42.08 44.67 48.62
C ILE A 7 42.79 43.61 47.76
N GLU A 8 43.14 42.49 48.37
CA GLU A 8 43.65 41.31 47.66
C GLU A 8 42.53 40.72 46.79
N MET A 9 42.61 40.96 45.47
CA MET A 9 41.70 40.33 44.50
C MET A 9 42.10 38.87 44.31
N VAL A 10 41.44 37.99 45.06
CA VAL A 10 41.47 36.54 44.81
C VAL A 10 40.91 36.26 43.42
N HIS A 11 41.80 35.95 42.48
CA HIS A 11 41.45 35.52 41.13
C HIS A 11 41.15 34.02 41.15
N ASP A 12 39.91 33.66 41.47
CA ASP A 12 39.43 32.29 41.33
C ASP A 12 39.31 31.95 39.84
N ALA A 13 40.30 31.21 39.32
CA ALA A 13 40.21 30.64 37.98
C ALA A 13 38.98 29.71 37.91
N PRO A 14 38.07 29.86 36.93
CA PRO A 14 36.89 29.03 36.90
C PRO A 14 37.29 27.59 36.59
N ARG A 15 37.00 26.68 37.52
CA ARG A 15 36.96 25.21 37.32
C ARG A 15 35.86 24.88 36.28
N SER A 16 36.11 25.21 35.01
CA SER A 16 35.14 25.19 33.91
C SER A 16 35.16 23.87 33.12
N GLY A 17 36.31 23.18 33.04
CA GLY A 17 36.46 22.01 32.17
C GLY A 17 35.59 20.80 32.55
N ALA A 18 35.37 20.57 33.85
CA ALA A 18 34.58 19.42 34.33
C ALA A 18 33.08 19.55 34.03
N ARG A 19 32.53 20.78 34.05
CA ARG A 19 31.12 21.04 33.72
C ARG A 19 30.85 20.91 32.23
N VAL A 20 31.77 21.40 31.40
CA VAL A 20 31.65 21.31 29.93
C VAL A 20 31.77 19.84 29.48
N GLY A 21 32.71 19.08 30.04
CA GLY A 21 32.87 17.65 29.75
C GLY A 21 31.64 16.81 30.13
N GLY A 22 31.04 17.08 31.30
CA GLY A 22 29.80 16.43 31.72
C GLY A 22 28.61 16.74 30.81
N TRP A 23 28.52 17.99 30.33
CA TRP A 23 27.46 18.41 29.40
C TRP A 23 27.58 17.73 28.03
N LEU A 24 28.80 17.69 27.47
CA LEU A 24 29.07 17.03 26.20
C LEU A 24 28.84 15.51 26.28
N ALA A 25 29.26 14.87 27.37
CA ALA A 25 28.98 13.45 27.61
C ALA A 25 27.47 13.17 27.71
N GLY A 26 26.73 14.05 28.40
CA GLY A 26 25.27 13.97 28.46
C GLY A 26 24.60 14.10 27.09
N CYS A 27 25.02 15.06 26.26
CA CYS A 27 24.52 15.20 24.90
C CYS A 27 24.86 14.00 24.03
N ALA A 28 26.08 13.47 24.11
CA ALA A 28 26.51 12.29 23.36
C ALA A 28 25.67 11.06 23.76
N LEU A 29 25.39 10.88 25.05
CA LEU A 29 24.56 9.79 25.55
C LEU A 29 23.11 9.92 25.05
N LEU A 30 22.54 11.12 25.08
CA LEU A 30 21.18 11.38 24.56
C LEU A 30 21.09 11.09 23.06
N LEU A 31 22.09 11.51 22.28
CA LEU A 31 22.15 11.23 20.85
C LEU A 31 22.32 9.73 20.57
N ALA A 32 23.15 9.03 21.34
CA ALA A 32 23.32 7.59 21.19
C ALA A 32 22.02 6.82 21.46
N ILE A 33 21.25 7.21 22.49
CA ILE A 33 19.95 6.60 22.80
C ILE A 33 18.96 6.85 21.65
N LEU A 34 18.91 8.08 21.12
CA LEU A 34 18.09 8.42 19.96
C LEU A 34 18.48 7.57 18.75
N VAL A 35 19.77 7.48 18.40
CA VAL A 35 20.21 6.69 17.24
C VAL A 35 19.85 5.22 17.39
N VAL A 36 20.04 4.62 18.57
CA VAL A 36 19.68 3.21 18.81
C VAL A 36 18.16 3.01 18.71
N ARG A 37 17.35 3.90 19.29
CA ARG A 37 15.88 3.83 19.23
C ARG A 37 15.32 4.07 17.83
N TRP A 38 15.99 4.89 17.02
CA TRP A 38 15.61 5.12 15.63
C TRP A 38 16.13 4.03 14.69
N ALA A 39 17.26 3.38 15.01
CA ALA A 39 17.78 2.26 14.25
C ALA A 39 16.91 1.00 14.38
N GLU A 40 16.17 0.87 15.49
CA GLU A 40 15.06 -0.07 15.64
C GLU A 40 13.83 0.38 14.81
N VAL A 41 14.01 0.62 13.50
CA VAL A 41 12.87 0.80 12.59
C VAL A 41 12.11 -0.53 12.58
N PRO A 42 10.84 -0.57 13.04
CA PRO A 42 10.02 -1.77 12.95
C PRO A 42 10.08 -2.30 11.52
N ALA A 43 10.10 -3.62 11.32
CA ALA A 43 10.11 -4.20 9.97
C ALA A 43 8.96 -3.66 9.08
N GLU A 44 7.90 -3.19 9.73
CA GLU A 44 6.69 -2.56 9.18
C GLU A 44 6.91 -1.13 8.65
N ALA A 45 7.95 -0.42 9.12
CA ALA A 45 8.30 0.95 8.73
C ALA A 45 9.48 1.02 7.75
N ARG A 46 9.98 -0.13 7.28
CA ARG A 46 10.91 -0.17 6.14
C ARG A 46 10.19 0.36 4.90
N PHE A 47 10.86 1.22 4.14
CA PHE A 47 10.35 1.76 2.87
C PHE A 47 9.89 0.61 1.97
N ARG A 48 8.58 0.42 1.87
CA ARG A 48 7.98 -0.55 0.96
C ARG A 48 7.68 0.19 -0.33
N PRO A 49 8.31 -0.16 -1.46
CA PRO A 49 7.97 0.46 -2.73
C PRO A 49 6.47 0.21 -3.00
N PRO A 50 5.72 1.24 -3.44
CA PRO A 50 4.31 1.07 -3.77
C PRO A 50 4.19 0.12 -4.95
N THR A 51 3.40 -0.94 -4.76
CA THR A 51 3.00 -1.92 -5.77
C THR A 51 1.83 -1.44 -6.62
N SER A 52 1.07 -0.45 -6.14
CA SER A 52 -0.01 0.20 -6.87
C SER A 52 0.05 1.72 -6.71
N PRO A 53 -0.47 2.50 -7.68
CA PRO A 53 -0.62 3.96 -7.52
C PRO A 53 -1.58 4.33 -6.38
N LEU A 54 -2.29 3.34 -5.80
CA LEU A 54 -3.27 3.51 -4.74
C LEU A 54 -2.72 3.15 -3.35
N ASP A 55 -1.48 2.66 -3.26
CA ASP A 55 -0.90 2.18 -1.99
C ASP A 55 -0.73 3.29 -0.95
N ASN A 56 -0.50 4.52 -1.41
CA ASN A 56 -0.29 5.69 -0.54
C ASN A 56 -1.54 6.56 -0.35
N VAL A 57 -2.69 6.16 -0.92
CA VAL A 57 -3.94 6.91 -0.75
C VAL A 57 -4.59 6.48 0.56
N GLY A 58 -4.62 7.40 1.53
CA GLY A 58 -5.27 7.20 2.82
C GLY A 58 -6.79 7.04 2.67
N GLY A 59 -7.39 6.15 3.46
CA GLY A 59 -8.84 5.93 3.49
C GLY A 59 -9.40 4.99 2.42
N LEU A 60 -8.57 4.49 1.49
CA LEU A 60 -9.00 3.44 0.57
C LEU A 60 -9.19 2.10 1.30
N ASN A 61 -10.23 1.37 0.91
CA ASN A 61 -10.44 0.01 1.38
C ASN A 61 -9.38 -0.95 0.79
N LYS A 62 -9.16 -2.10 1.45
CA LYS A 62 -8.17 -3.10 1.01
C LYS A 62 -8.44 -3.59 -0.42
N THR A 63 -9.71 -3.73 -0.77
CA THR A 63 -10.16 -4.18 -2.10
C THR A 63 -9.66 -3.27 -3.21
N THR A 64 -9.78 -1.95 -3.07
CA THR A 64 -9.31 -0.99 -4.07
C THR A 64 -7.79 -1.03 -4.22
N ARG A 65 -7.06 -1.22 -3.11
CA ARG A 65 -5.59 -1.28 -3.12
C ARG A 65 -5.07 -2.56 -3.80
N PHE A 66 -5.54 -3.73 -3.38
CA PHE A 66 -5.08 -5.01 -3.94
C PHE A 66 -5.73 -5.34 -5.29
N GLY A 67 -6.95 -4.84 -5.51
CA GLY A 67 -7.66 -4.97 -6.76
C GLY A 67 -6.92 -4.38 -7.96
N TRP A 68 -6.14 -3.31 -7.75
CA TRP A 68 -5.29 -2.76 -8.80
C TRP A 68 -4.26 -3.77 -9.28
N GLY A 69 -3.54 -4.41 -8.36
CA GLY A 69 -2.51 -5.40 -8.69
C GLY A 69 -3.07 -6.60 -9.45
N PHE A 70 -4.26 -7.07 -9.06
CA PHE A 70 -4.98 -8.10 -9.78
C PHE A 70 -5.31 -7.67 -11.22
N LEU A 71 -5.94 -6.51 -11.39
CA LEU A 71 -6.33 -6.02 -12.72
C LEU A 71 -5.11 -5.73 -13.60
N TRP A 72 -4.00 -5.30 -13.02
CA TRP A 72 -2.75 -5.06 -13.73
C TRP A 72 -2.15 -6.37 -14.29
N GLN A 73 -2.16 -7.45 -13.51
CA GLN A 73 -1.76 -8.77 -13.99
C GLN A 73 -2.69 -9.27 -15.11
N VAL A 74 -4.01 -9.10 -14.94
CA VAL A 74 -5.01 -9.49 -15.93
C VAL A 74 -4.80 -8.78 -17.27
N ARG A 75 -4.40 -7.50 -17.25
CA ARG A 75 -4.15 -6.69 -18.45
C ARG A 75 -3.15 -7.34 -19.41
N GLU A 76 -2.11 -7.97 -18.86
CA GLU A 76 -1.05 -8.61 -19.66
C GLU A 76 -1.49 -9.93 -20.29
N ILE A 77 -2.64 -10.47 -19.86
CA ILE A 77 -3.12 -11.81 -20.24
C ILE A 77 -4.32 -11.73 -21.19
N LEU A 78 -5.25 -10.80 -20.95
CA LEU A 78 -6.45 -10.67 -21.75
C LEU A 78 -6.13 -10.17 -23.17
N PRO A 79 -6.65 -10.85 -24.22
CA PRO A 79 -6.56 -10.32 -25.57
C PRO A 79 -7.31 -8.98 -25.70
N ALA A 80 -6.72 -8.05 -26.44
CA ALA A 80 -7.39 -6.80 -26.80
C ALA A 80 -8.72 -7.07 -27.54
N GLY A 81 -9.74 -6.25 -27.26
CA GLY A 81 -11.09 -6.38 -27.78
C GLY A 81 -11.97 -7.44 -27.09
N SER A 82 -11.41 -8.21 -26.15
CA SER A 82 -12.16 -9.24 -25.44
C SER A 82 -13.22 -8.65 -24.48
N THR A 83 -14.29 -9.41 -24.25
CA THR A 83 -15.28 -9.08 -23.23
C THR A 83 -14.94 -9.78 -21.91
N TYR A 84 -15.11 -9.07 -20.80
CA TYR A 84 -14.87 -9.63 -19.47
C TYR A 84 -15.96 -9.26 -18.49
N THR A 85 -16.10 -10.08 -17.45
CA THR A 85 -16.86 -9.77 -16.25
C THR A 85 -16.03 -10.05 -15.00
N ILE A 86 -16.38 -9.43 -13.88
CA ILE A 86 -15.67 -9.62 -12.61
C ILE A 86 -16.63 -10.24 -11.61
N VAL A 87 -16.16 -11.29 -10.93
CA VAL A 87 -16.86 -11.91 -9.80
C VAL A 87 -15.96 -11.87 -8.57
N ALA A 88 -16.56 -11.63 -7.41
CA ALA A 88 -15.83 -11.55 -6.16
C ALA A 88 -16.70 -12.03 -4.98
N GLY A 89 -16.13 -12.00 -3.76
CA GLY A 89 -16.81 -12.54 -2.58
C GLY A 89 -18.08 -11.76 -2.18
N ASP A 90 -18.18 -10.49 -2.59
CA ASP A 90 -19.29 -9.61 -2.32
C ASP A 90 -19.49 -8.59 -3.44
N ARG A 91 -20.70 -8.00 -3.51
CA ARG A 91 -21.11 -7.08 -4.59
C ARG A 91 -20.38 -5.75 -4.56
N ASP A 92 -20.00 -5.25 -3.38
CA ASP A 92 -19.29 -3.97 -3.28
C ASP A 92 -17.86 -4.13 -3.82
N THR A 93 -17.24 -5.28 -3.57
CA THR A 93 -15.95 -5.65 -4.15
C THR A 93 -16.05 -5.86 -5.66
N GLU A 94 -17.06 -6.59 -6.16
CA GLU A 94 -17.31 -6.73 -7.60
C GLU A 94 -17.43 -5.37 -8.29
N MET A 95 -18.28 -4.49 -7.75
CA MET A 95 -18.51 -3.15 -8.28
C MET A 95 -17.23 -2.32 -8.25
N SER A 96 -16.51 -2.32 -7.12
CA SER A 96 -15.28 -1.54 -6.97
C SER A 96 -14.22 -1.96 -7.99
N LEU A 97 -14.02 -3.27 -8.17
CA LEU A 97 -13.10 -3.82 -9.17
C LEU A 97 -13.57 -3.53 -10.59
N PHE A 98 -14.87 -3.62 -10.86
CA PHE A 98 -15.44 -3.28 -12.16
C PHE A 98 -15.20 -1.81 -12.51
N MET A 99 -15.44 -0.89 -11.58
CA MET A 99 -15.15 0.53 -11.79
C MET A 99 -13.65 0.79 -11.99
N LEU A 100 -12.80 0.11 -11.22
CA LEU A 100 -11.35 0.22 -11.35
C LEU A 100 -10.85 -0.31 -12.70
N SER A 101 -11.49 -1.35 -13.23
CA SER A 101 -11.09 -2.00 -14.47
C SER A 101 -11.16 -1.08 -15.68
N PHE A 102 -12.01 -0.05 -15.69
CA PHE A 102 -12.05 0.94 -16.77
C PHE A 102 -10.74 1.74 -16.90
N ALA A 103 -10.00 1.91 -15.81
CA ALA A 103 -8.72 2.62 -15.83
C ALA A 103 -7.54 1.70 -16.22
N VAL A 104 -7.71 0.38 -16.12
CA VAL A 104 -6.62 -0.60 -16.27
C VAL A 104 -6.76 -1.45 -17.53
N LEU A 105 -7.97 -1.94 -17.81
CA LEU A 105 -8.29 -2.82 -18.94
C LEU A 105 -8.89 -2.02 -20.10
N THR A 106 -8.19 -0.97 -20.51
CA THR A 106 -8.69 0.02 -21.49
C THR A 106 -8.97 -0.57 -22.88
N ASP A 107 -8.29 -1.66 -23.23
CA ASP A 107 -8.44 -2.34 -24.51
C ASP A 107 -9.49 -3.45 -24.49
N CYS A 108 -10.16 -3.67 -23.36
CA CYS A 108 -11.18 -4.71 -23.19
C CYS A 108 -12.56 -4.11 -22.88
N LYS A 109 -13.61 -4.89 -23.10
CA LYS A 109 -15.00 -4.46 -22.85
C LYS A 109 -15.58 -5.14 -21.61
N GLY A 110 -15.76 -4.36 -20.55
CA GLY A 110 -16.40 -4.83 -19.32
C GLY A 110 -17.93 -5.03 -19.46
N LEU A 111 -18.42 -6.18 -19.02
CA LEU A 111 -19.83 -6.54 -18.90
C LEU A 111 -20.11 -6.92 -17.45
N PRO A 112 -20.69 -6.02 -16.63
CA PRO A 112 -20.82 -6.26 -15.19
C PRO A 112 -21.83 -7.37 -14.89
N THR A 113 -21.56 -8.19 -13.87
CA THR A 113 -22.54 -9.07 -13.20
C THR A 113 -23.33 -8.33 -12.13
N SER A 114 -22.83 -7.20 -11.64
CA SER A 114 -23.50 -6.29 -10.72
C SER A 114 -23.06 -4.84 -10.96
N TYR A 115 -23.98 -3.89 -10.85
CA TYR A 115 -23.70 -2.45 -11.02
C TYR A 115 -24.56 -1.63 -10.05
N TYR A 116 -23.92 -0.80 -9.21
CA TYR A 116 -24.56 -0.03 -8.13
C TYR A 116 -25.54 -0.86 -7.28
N GLY A 117 -25.10 -2.05 -6.83
CA GLY A 117 -25.88 -2.95 -5.99
C GLY A 117 -26.98 -3.74 -6.72
N ILE A 118 -27.24 -3.42 -8.00
CA ILE A 118 -28.21 -4.13 -8.84
C ILE A 118 -27.49 -5.28 -9.56
N ALA A 119 -27.96 -6.50 -9.34
CA ALA A 119 -27.45 -7.67 -10.06
C ALA A 119 -27.87 -7.59 -11.55
N THR A 120 -26.90 -7.81 -12.45
CA THR A 120 -27.08 -7.86 -13.91
C THR A 120 -26.48 -9.16 -14.48
N PRO A 121 -26.86 -10.33 -13.95
CA PRO A 121 -26.20 -11.60 -14.26
C PRO A 121 -26.29 -11.97 -15.74
N GLU A 122 -27.39 -11.63 -16.41
CA GLU A 122 -27.59 -11.90 -17.84
C GLU A 122 -26.51 -11.21 -18.70
N ARG A 123 -26.21 -9.94 -18.40
CA ARG A 123 -25.19 -9.17 -19.09
C ARG A 123 -23.78 -9.70 -18.81
N GLY A 124 -23.50 -10.02 -17.55
CA GLY A 124 -22.22 -10.64 -17.17
C GLY A 124 -22.03 -12.04 -17.75
N ALA A 125 -23.11 -12.76 -18.04
CA ALA A 125 -23.07 -14.08 -18.66
C ALA A 125 -22.63 -14.03 -20.13
N GLU A 126 -22.74 -12.88 -20.81
CA GLU A 126 -22.26 -12.67 -22.18
C GLU A 126 -20.74 -12.44 -22.27
N ALA A 127 -20.07 -12.19 -21.15
CA ALA A 127 -18.62 -12.04 -21.14
C ALA A 127 -17.91 -13.35 -21.47
N ARG A 128 -16.93 -13.27 -22.39
CA ARG A 128 -16.03 -14.38 -22.72
C ARG A 128 -15.17 -14.74 -21.52
N TYR A 129 -14.52 -13.75 -20.91
CA TYR A 129 -13.67 -13.97 -19.75
C TYR A 129 -14.36 -13.64 -18.44
N VAL A 130 -14.09 -14.44 -17.41
CA VAL A 130 -14.50 -14.18 -16.03
C VAL A 130 -13.26 -14.01 -15.17
N LEU A 131 -13.16 -12.83 -14.56
CA LEU A 131 -12.10 -12.45 -13.64
C LEU A 131 -12.61 -12.72 -12.22
N SER A 132 -12.17 -13.82 -11.63
CA SER A 132 -12.57 -14.22 -10.28
C SER A 132 -11.55 -13.73 -9.26
N TYR A 133 -11.84 -12.60 -8.61
CA TYR A 133 -11.00 -12.06 -7.56
C TYR A 133 -11.04 -12.97 -6.32
N GLY A 134 -9.89 -13.35 -5.79
CA GLY A 134 -9.75 -14.35 -4.73
C GLY A 134 -10.10 -15.78 -5.15
N CYS A 135 -10.33 -16.05 -6.43
CA CYS A 135 -10.79 -17.35 -6.96
C CYS A 135 -12.06 -17.87 -6.25
N VAL A 136 -12.98 -16.97 -5.92
CA VAL A 136 -14.16 -17.24 -5.07
C VAL A 136 -15.17 -18.22 -5.66
N ALA A 137 -15.14 -18.47 -6.97
CA ALA A 137 -16.05 -19.39 -7.63
C ALA A 137 -15.39 -20.08 -8.82
N ALA A 138 -15.62 -21.39 -8.93
CA ALA A 138 -15.45 -22.09 -10.19
C ALA A 138 -16.57 -21.68 -11.15
N ILE A 139 -16.24 -21.45 -12.42
CA ILE A 139 -17.21 -21.01 -13.42
C ILE A 139 -17.65 -22.22 -14.26
N PRO A 140 -18.91 -22.68 -14.15
CA PRO A 140 -19.38 -23.85 -14.88
C PRO A 140 -19.21 -23.68 -16.39
N GLY A 141 -18.65 -24.70 -17.05
CA GLY A 141 -18.41 -24.69 -18.49
C GLY A 141 -17.30 -23.76 -18.97
N ALA A 142 -16.56 -23.11 -18.07
CA ALA A 142 -15.40 -22.31 -18.41
C ALA A 142 -14.09 -23.08 -18.16
N THR A 143 -13.07 -22.78 -18.96
CA THR A 143 -11.72 -23.32 -18.80
C THR A 143 -10.90 -22.34 -17.98
N SER A 144 -10.14 -22.82 -16.99
CA SER A 144 -9.18 -21.97 -16.28
C SER A 144 -8.05 -21.60 -17.23
N VAL A 145 -7.87 -20.30 -17.45
CA VAL A 145 -6.77 -19.76 -18.27
C VAL A 145 -5.52 -19.66 -17.42
N GLU A 146 -5.65 -18.98 -16.29
CA GLU A 146 -4.50 -18.70 -15.42
C GLU A 146 -4.95 -18.47 -13.97
N LYS A 147 -4.10 -18.88 -13.03
CA LYS A 147 -4.21 -18.57 -11.61
C LYS A 147 -3.15 -17.54 -11.25
N LEU A 148 -3.61 -16.38 -10.80
CA LEU A 148 -2.81 -15.25 -10.36
C LEU A 148 -2.66 -15.26 -8.84
N GLY A 149 -1.77 -14.40 -8.31
CA GLY A 149 -1.58 -14.28 -6.86
C GLY A 149 -2.87 -13.90 -6.12
N ASP A 150 -3.67 -13.02 -6.73
CA ASP A 150 -4.87 -12.44 -6.12
C ASP A 150 -6.20 -12.94 -6.73
N GLY A 151 -6.16 -13.86 -7.70
CA GLY A 151 -7.38 -14.30 -8.37
C GLY A 151 -7.16 -15.30 -9.51
N CYS A 152 -8.23 -15.58 -10.23
CA CYS A 152 -8.25 -16.58 -11.31
C CYS A 152 -8.93 -16.00 -12.55
N ILE A 153 -8.41 -16.36 -13.73
CA ILE A 153 -9.01 -16.03 -15.03
C ILE A 153 -9.64 -17.30 -15.61
N TRP A 154 -10.88 -17.18 -16.05
CA TRP A 154 -11.63 -18.24 -16.71
C TRP A 154 -12.08 -17.79 -18.10
N ASP A 155 -11.98 -18.67 -19.09
CA ASP A 155 -12.48 -18.47 -20.46
C ASP A 155 -13.72 -19.33 -20.69
N ARG A 156 -14.84 -18.70 -21.06
CA ARG A 156 -16.09 -19.39 -21.43
C ARG A 156 -16.11 -19.83 -22.89
N GLY A 157 -15.07 -19.52 -23.67
CA GLY A 157 -15.00 -19.76 -25.10
C GLY A 157 -15.72 -18.68 -25.91
N GLU A 158 -15.63 -18.78 -27.24
CA GLU A 158 -16.46 -17.97 -28.14
C GLU A 158 -17.90 -18.50 -28.09
N ARG A 159 -18.85 -17.61 -27.78
CA ARG A 159 -20.28 -17.85 -27.98
C ARG A 159 -20.73 -17.27 -29.31
#